data_AF-A0A7Y3AUC4-F1
#
_entry.id   AF-A0A7Y3AUC4-F1
#
_cell.length_a   1.000
_cell.length_b   1.000
_cell.length_c   1.000
_cell.angle_alpha   90.00
_cell.angle_beta   90.00
_cell.angle_gamma   90.00
#
_symmetry.space_group_name_H-M   'P 1'
#
loop_
_entity.id
_entity.type
_entity.pdbx_description
1 polymer ?
#
loop_
_entity_poly.entity_id
_entity_poly.type
_entity_poly.pdbx_seq_one_letter_code
_entity_poly.pdbx_strand_id
1 'polypeptide(L)'
;MKSYVTVAIAILLFGTTTIYAQEEIQSIEQEQLQSDQQEELQLTAKDSMVVSSWMVGLGWNFVNDTGKRFSNIATVKDQWNAVAFPSRINIGRYFRSGIGLEAIATYNNYKKGNIIDGIVNPEDKDYFGFDTRVSYDLNKLVGQTGFFDPYVGVGAGYT
;
A
#
# COMPACT_ATOMS: atom_id res chain seq x y z
N MET A 1 12.92 33.17 -88.45
CA MET A 1 12.25 32.93 -87.15
C MET A 1 13.01 31.82 -86.43
N LYS A 2 13.22 31.99 -85.11
CA LYS A 2 14.12 31.18 -84.28
C LYS A 2 13.57 29.78 -84.01
N SER A 3 14.48 28.81 -84.03
CA SER A 3 14.44 27.40 -83.60
C SER A 3 14.38 27.32 -82.04
N TYR A 4 14.12 26.22 -81.31
CA TYR A 4 14.79 24.91 -81.19
C TYR A 4 13.91 23.95 -80.33
N VAL A 5 13.77 22.66 -80.69
CA VAL A 5 14.50 21.43 -80.23
C VAL A 5 14.23 21.01 -78.78
N THR A 6 13.58 19.86 -78.65
CA THR A 6 13.40 19.05 -77.42
C THR A 6 14.63 18.18 -77.18
N VAL A 7 15.08 18.08 -75.93
CA VAL A 7 15.99 17.02 -75.46
C VAL A 7 15.50 16.51 -74.11
N ALA A 8 15.24 15.21 -74.03
CA ALA A 8 15.09 14.47 -72.78
C ALA A 8 16.43 13.79 -72.45
N ILE A 9 16.87 13.89 -71.19
CA ILE A 9 18.01 13.11 -70.68
C ILE A 9 17.52 12.34 -69.46
N ALA A 10 17.47 11.01 -69.59
CA ALA A 10 17.36 10.11 -68.47
C ALA A 10 18.78 9.84 -67.93
N ILE A 11 18.96 9.99 -66.62
CA ILE A 11 20.19 9.59 -65.93
C ILE A 11 19.84 8.46 -64.98
N LEU A 12 20.37 7.28 -65.26
CA LEU A 12 20.41 6.13 -64.34
C LEU A 12 21.75 6.19 -63.61
N LEU A 13 21.70 6.27 -62.27
CA LEU A 13 22.86 6.16 -61.40
C LEU A 13 22.57 5.07 -60.36
N PHE A 14 23.29 3.96 -60.44
CA PHE A 14 23.42 2.98 -59.36
C PHE A 14 24.65 3.35 -58.52
N GLY A 15 24.50 3.41 -57.19
CA GLY A 15 25.61 3.65 -56.25
C GLY A 15 25.15 3.50 -54.81
N THR A 16 25.86 2.69 -54.04
CA THR A 16 25.50 2.09 -52.74
C THR A 16 25.52 3.10 -51.60
N THR A 17 24.36 3.49 -51.06
CA THR A 17 24.27 4.28 -49.82
C THR A 17 23.59 3.54 -48.67
N THR A 18 23.17 2.30 -48.88
CA THR A 18 22.29 1.58 -47.95
C THR A 18 23.00 0.92 -46.76
N ILE A 19 24.34 0.85 -46.75
CA ILE A 19 25.08 0.17 -45.66
C ILE A 19 25.40 1.14 -44.51
N TYR A 20 25.78 2.39 -44.81
CA TYR A 20 26.09 3.40 -43.78
C TYR A 20 24.86 3.82 -42.96
N ALA A 21 23.71 4.05 -43.62
CA ALA A 21 22.48 4.42 -42.92
C ALA A 21 21.98 3.29 -42.01
N GLN A 22 22.19 2.04 -42.41
CA GLN A 22 21.77 0.88 -41.62
C GLN A 22 22.64 0.70 -40.37
N GLU A 23 23.96 0.91 -40.47
CA GLU A 23 24.86 0.89 -39.31
C GLU A 23 24.55 2.03 -38.33
N GLU A 24 24.28 3.23 -38.83
CA GLU A 24 23.91 4.39 -37.99
C GLU A 24 22.57 4.18 -37.28
N ILE A 25 21.56 3.66 -37.99
CA ILE A 25 20.26 3.29 -37.40
C ILE A 25 20.45 2.19 -36.35
N GLN A 26 21.28 1.17 -36.61
CA GLN A 26 21.53 0.10 -35.66
C GLN A 26 22.26 0.59 -34.42
N SER A 27 23.21 1.53 -34.56
CA SER A 27 23.87 2.17 -33.41
C SER A 27 22.92 3.05 -32.62
N ILE A 28 22.03 3.80 -33.27
CA ILE A 28 21.01 4.63 -32.61
C ILE A 28 20.00 3.75 -31.87
N GLU A 29 19.55 2.66 -32.48
CA GLU A 29 18.60 1.73 -31.88
C GLU A 29 19.25 0.99 -30.69
N GLN A 30 20.55 0.67 -30.76
CA GLN A 30 21.30 0.13 -29.62
C GLN A 30 21.57 1.15 -28.52
N GLU A 31 21.88 2.41 -28.85
CA GLU A 31 21.99 3.50 -27.87
C GLU A 31 20.64 3.80 -27.21
N GLN A 32 19.54 3.76 -27.96
CA GLN A 32 18.18 3.87 -27.42
C GLN A 32 17.83 2.66 -26.55
N LEU A 33 18.15 1.44 -26.97
CA LEU A 33 17.91 0.25 -26.14
C LEU A 33 18.76 0.26 -24.87
N GLN A 34 20.02 0.74 -24.94
CA GLN A 34 20.87 0.94 -23.77
C GLN A 34 20.34 2.06 -22.88
N SER A 35 19.89 3.17 -23.45
CA SER A 35 19.21 4.26 -22.76
C SER A 35 17.98 3.75 -22.02
N ASP A 36 17.10 3.00 -22.69
CA ASP A 36 15.86 2.45 -22.16
C ASP A 36 16.11 1.33 -21.11
N GLN A 37 17.21 0.57 -21.25
CA GLN A 37 17.65 -0.41 -20.23
C GLN A 37 18.32 0.26 -19.03
N GLN A 38 19.01 1.38 -19.23
CA GLN A 38 19.66 2.16 -18.18
C GLN A 38 18.65 3.07 -17.45
N GLU A 39 17.50 3.32 -18.08
CA GLU A 39 16.24 3.77 -17.48
C GLU A 39 15.41 2.63 -16.86
N GLU A 40 16.03 1.52 -16.44
CA GLU A 40 15.47 0.72 -15.35
C GLU A 40 15.40 1.62 -14.10
N LEU A 41 14.22 2.22 -13.90
CA LEU A 41 13.84 3.11 -12.81
C LEU A 41 14.43 2.65 -11.47
N GLN A 42 15.56 3.25 -11.08
CA GLN A 42 16.03 3.18 -9.70
C GLN A 42 15.02 3.92 -8.84
N LEU A 43 14.06 3.17 -8.28
CA LEU A 43 13.02 3.70 -7.41
C LEU A 43 13.68 4.47 -6.28
N THR A 44 13.43 5.78 -6.23
CA THR A 44 13.91 6.60 -5.14
C THR A 44 13.09 6.33 -3.88
N ALA A 45 13.57 6.76 -2.71
CA ALA A 45 12.81 6.65 -1.46
C ALA A 45 11.42 7.33 -1.55
N LYS A 46 11.28 8.35 -2.40
CA LYS A 46 10.01 9.01 -2.69
C LYS A 46 9.07 8.13 -3.53
N ASP A 47 9.59 7.35 -4.48
CA ASP A 47 8.79 6.45 -5.32
C ASP A 47 8.27 5.23 -4.55
N SER A 48 8.96 4.86 -3.46
CA SER A 48 8.47 3.83 -2.52
C SER A 48 7.22 4.23 -1.72
N MET A 49 6.84 5.51 -1.73
CA MET A 49 5.56 6.01 -1.21
C MET A 49 4.43 6.00 -2.25
N VAL A 50 4.73 5.78 -3.53
CA VAL A 50 3.73 5.79 -4.61
C VAL A 50 3.17 4.39 -4.84
N VAL A 51 3.99 3.36 -4.66
CA VAL A 51 3.57 1.96 -4.80
C VAL A 51 2.90 1.47 -3.52
N SER A 52 1.62 1.13 -3.60
CA SER A 52 0.83 0.63 -2.48
C SER A 52 -0.13 -0.49 -2.85
N SER A 53 -0.43 -1.33 -1.86
CA SER A 53 -1.43 -2.39 -1.92
C SER A 53 -2.62 -2.04 -1.03
N TRP A 54 -3.81 -2.53 -1.39
CA TRP A 54 -4.96 -2.46 -0.49
C TRP A 54 -4.81 -3.45 0.65
N MET A 55 -5.19 -3.01 1.85
CA MET A 55 -5.40 -3.84 3.02
C MET A 55 -6.88 -3.84 3.34
N VAL A 56 -7.48 -5.01 3.50
CA VAL A 56 -8.85 -5.17 3.96
C VAL A 56 -8.86 -6.28 4.99
N GLY A 57 -9.53 -6.05 6.11
CA GLY A 57 -9.55 -7.00 7.21
C GLY A 57 -10.91 -7.13 7.86
N LEU A 58 -11.16 -8.34 8.36
CA LEU A 58 -12.30 -8.70 9.19
C LEU A 58 -11.75 -9.41 10.43
N GLY A 59 -12.28 -9.11 11.61
CA GLY A 59 -11.84 -9.73 12.84
C GLY A 59 -12.76 -9.47 14.01
N TRP A 60 -12.37 -9.96 15.18
CA TRP A 60 -13.07 -9.70 16.44
C TRP A 60 -12.44 -8.50 17.16
N ASN A 61 -13.28 -7.70 17.81
CA ASN A 61 -12.83 -6.65 18.72
C ASN A 61 -13.25 -7.01 20.15
N PHE A 62 -12.39 -6.72 21.11
CA PHE A 62 -12.70 -6.88 22.53
C PHE A 62 -12.30 -5.63 23.31
N VAL A 63 -13.17 -5.17 24.20
CA VAL A 63 -12.96 -3.95 24.98
C VAL A 63 -13.01 -4.26 26.48
N ASN A 64 -11.95 -3.90 27.21
CA ASN A 64 -11.94 -3.89 28.67
C ASN A 64 -11.96 -2.43 29.14
N ASP A 65 -13.04 -2.06 29.83
CA ASP A 65 -13.30 -0.68 30.25
C ASP A 65 -13.49 -0.59 31.76
N THR A 66 -12.77 -1.41 32.51
CA THR A 66 -12.97 -1.52 33.97
C THR A 66 -12.38 -0.34 34.77
N GLY A 67 -11.67 0.58 34.13
CA GLY A 67 -10.93 1.67 34.78
C GLY A 67 -9.63 1.23 35.49
N LYS A 68 -9.29 -0.07 35.47
CA LYS A 68 -8.08 -0.61 36.10
C LYS A 68 -6.93 -0.66 35.07
N ARG A 69 -5.97 0.26 35.19
CA ARG A 69 -4.93 0.47 34.15
C ARG A 69 -4.03 -0.75 33.91
N PHE A 70 -3.62 -1.47 34.96
CA PHE A 70 -2.67 -2.60 34.84
C PHE A 70 -2.95 -3.77 35.79
N SER A 71 -3.99 -3.70 36.62
CA SER A 71 -4.37 -4.80 37.51
C SER A 71 -5.46 -5.65 36.86
N ASN A 72 -5.30 -6.97 36.93
CA ASN A 72 -6.33 -7.94 36.52
C ASN A 72 -6.72 -7.94 35.02
N ILE A 73 -5.83 -7.51 34.12
CA ILE A 73 -6.09 -7.52 32.67
C ILE A 73 -6.47 -8.90 32.10
N ALA A 74 -5.98 -9.98 32.72
CA ALA A 74 -6.29 -11.36 32.32
C ALA A 74 -7.61 -11.89 32.89
N THR A 75 -8.30 -11.13 33.76
CA THR A 75 -9.60 -11.51 34.27
C THR A 75 -10.65 -11.24 33.20
N VAL A 76 -11.04 -12.29 32.47
CA VAL A 76 -12.02 -12.18 31.38
C VAL A 76 -13.44 -11.99 31.89
N LYS A 77 -13.79 -12.73 32.96
CA LYS A 77 -15.14 -12.76 33.51
C LYS A 77 -15.57 -11.36 33.97
N ASP A 78 -16.71 -10.91 33.46
CA ASP A 78 -17.38 -9.65 33.80
C ASP A 78 -16.57 -8.36 33.48
N GLN A 79 -15.50 -8.45 32.67
CA GLN A 79 -14.65 -7.30 32.33
C GLN A 79 -14.48 -7.05 30.84
N TRP A 80 -14.58 -8.09 30.01
CA TRP A 80 -14.36 -7.99 28.57
C TRP A 80 -15.69 -7.93 27.82
N ASN A 81 -15.85 -6.92 26.97
CA ASN A 81 -17.03 -6.67 26.15
C ASN A 81 -16.74 -7.08 24.71
N ALA A 82 -17.53 -8.00 24.16
CA ALA A 82 -17.42 -8.51 22.79
C ALA A 82 -18.72 -9.18 22.34
N VAL A 83 -18.82 -9.41 21.04
CA VAL A 83 -19.91 -10.15 20.40
C VAL A 83 -19.40 -11.45 19.78
N ALA A 84 -20.31 -12.38 19.50
CA ALA A 84 -19.98 -13.73 19.02
C ALA A 84 -19.57 -13.80 17.54
N PHE A 85 -19.59 -12.67 16.82
CA PHE A 85 -19.27 -12.57 15.41
C PHE A 85 -18.13 -11.57 15.17
N PRO A 86 -17.43 -11.62 14.02
CA PRO A 86 -16.39 -10.65 13.69
C PRO A 86 -16.97 -9.24 13.68
N SER A 87 -16.53 -8.41 14.61
CA SER A 87 -17.09 -7.10 14.87
C SER A 87 -16.09 -5.96 14.63
N ARG A 88 -14.99 -6.26 13.95
CA ARG A 88 -14.00 -5.30 13.48
C ARG A 88 -13.84 -5.44 11.98
N ILE A 89 -13.90 -4.31 11.29
CA ILE A 89 -13.47 -4.20 9.89
C ILE A 89 -12.37 -3.15 9.78
N ASN A 90 -11.50 -3.32 8.79
CA ASN A 90 -10.52 -2.30 8.44
C ASN A 90 -10.32 -2.22 6.93
N ILE A 91 -9.95 -1.04 6.49
CA ILE A 91 -9.52 -0.77 5.13
C ILE A 91 -8.32 0.18 5.18
N GLY A 92 -7.35 -0.06 4.31
CA GLY A 92 -6.13 0.72 4.33
C GLY A 92 -5.24 0.52 3.12
N ARG A 93 -4.09 1.20 3.18
CA ARG A 93 -3.01 1.09 2.21
C ARG A 93 -1.74 0.63 2.90
N TYR A 94 -1.08 -0.35 2.32
CA TYR A 94 0.28 -0.73 2.67
C TYR A 94 1.23 -0.26 1.58
N PHE A 95 2.19 0.59 1.91
CA PHE A 95 3.16 1.15 0.99
C PHE A 95 4.41 0.29 0.93
N ARG A 96 5.08 0.23 -0.22
CA ARG A 96 6.33 -0.53 -0.38
C ARG A 96 7.42 -0.09 0.61
N SER A 97 7.37 1.16 1.08
CA SER A 97 8.20 1.69 2.17
C SER A 97 8.09 0.92 3.49
N GLY A 98 7.06 0.11 3.68
CA GLY A 98 6.75 -0.59 4.94
C GLY A 98 5.74 0.16 5.81
N ILE A 99 5.31 1.35 5.40
CA ILE A 99 4.27 2.12 6.10
C ILE A 99 2.90 1.54 5.78
N GLY A 100 2.06 1.35 6.79
CA GLY A 100 0.63 1.06 6.63
C GLY A 100 -0.22 2.22 7.15
N LEU A 101 -1.30 2.54 6.44
CA LEU A 101 -2.32 3.50 6.85
C LEU A 101 -3.69 2.84 6.80
N GLU A 102 -4.42 2.84 7.91
CA GLU A 102 -5.71 2.15 8.01
C GLU A 102 -6.77 3.00 8.70
N ALA A 103 -8.01 2.86 8.24
CA ALA A 103 -9.21 3.21 8.97
C ALA A 103 -9.87 1.92 9.47
N ILE A 104 -10.31 1.92 10.72
CA ILE A 104 -10.82 0.75 11.43
C ILE A 104 -12.17 1.14 12.04
N ALA A 105 -13.17 0.30 11.84
CA ALA A 105 -14.46 0.44 12.50
C ALA A 105 -14.74 -0.81 13.33
N THR A 106 -15.28 -0.61 14.53
CA THR A 106 -15.60 -1.68 15.47
C THR A 106 -17.01 -1.53 16.03
N TYR A 107 -17.58 -2.67 16.37
CA TYR A 107 -18.81 -2.79 17.13
C TYR A 107 -18.60 -3.76 18.29
N ASN A 108 -19.07 -3.39 19.47
CA ASN A 108 -19.09 -4.22 20.65
C ASN A 108 -20.42 -4.05 21.36
N ASN A 109 -20.74 -5.00 22.22
CA ASN A 109 -21.87 -4.88 23.14
C ASN A 109 -21.33 -4.92 24.58
N TYR A 110 -21.60 -3.84 25.29
CA TYR A 110 -21.31 -3.68 26.71
C TYR A 110 -22.41 -4.36 27.49
N LYS A 111 -22.12 -5.56 28.01
CA LYS A 111 -23.15 -6.41 28.61
C LYS A 111 -23.57 -5.90 29.99
N LYS A 112 -24.84 -6.07 30.32
CA LYS A 112 -25.34 -5.94 31.68
C LYS A 112 -24.55 -6.86 32.62
N GLY A 113 -24.16 -6.33 33.77
CA GLY A 113 -23.38 -7.06 34.77
C GLY A 113 -21.86 -6.93 34.62
N ASN A 114 -21.36 -6.52 33.44
CA ASN A 114 -19.94 -6.22 33.27
C ASN A 114 -19.56 -4.94 34.02
N ILE A 115 -18.29 -4.83 34.40
CA ILE A 115 -17.75 -3.63 35.07
C ILE A 115 -17.29 -2.62 34.01
N ILE A 116 -17.81 -1.40 34.09
CA ILE A 116 -17.43 -0.25 33.26
C ILE A 116 -17.13 0.91 34.21
N ASP A 117 -15.95 1.52 34.09
CA ASP A 117 -15.48 2.60 34.98
C ASP A 117 -15.62 2.27 36.49
N GLY A 118 -15.40 1.00 36.83
CA GLY A 118 -15.52 0.50 38.20
C GLY A 118 -16.95 0.28 38.69
N ILE A 119 -17.97 0.50 37.87
CA ILE A 119 -19.39 0.34 38.19
C ILE A 119 -19.99 -0.83 37.41
N VAL A 120 -20.91 -1.58 38.03
CA VAL A 120 -21.66 -2.63 37.33
C VAL A 120 -22.61 -2.00 36.33
N ASN A 121 -22.44 -2.36 35.06
CA ASN A 121 -23.26 -1.88 33.97
C ASN A 121 -24.72 -2.36 34.14
N PRO A 122 -25.71 -1.46 34.21
CA PRO A 122 -27.10 -1.83 34.53
C PRO A 122 -27.86 -2.50 33.38
N GLU A 123 -27.40 -2.33 32.14
CA GLU A 123 -28.09 -2.76 30.92
C GLU A 123 -27.12 -3.00 29.77
N ASP A 124 -27.57 -3.71 28.74
CA ASP A 124 -26.77 -3.88 27.52
C ASP A 124 -26.66 -2.56 26.76
N LYS A 125 -25.46 -2.19 26.32
CA LYS A 125 -25.22 -0.97 25.54
C LYS A 125 -24.41 -1.27 24.29
N ASP A 126 -24.80 -0.64 23.19
CA ASP A 126 -24.02 -0.71 21.96
C ASP A 126 -22.83 0.22 22.05
N TYR A 127 -21.68 -0.26 21.59
CA TYR A 127 -20.43 0.47 21.59
C TYR A 127 -19.83 0.44 20.18
N PHE A 128 -19.55 1.61 19.63
CA PHE A 128 -18.96 1.75 18.30
C PHE A 128 -17.63 2.48 18.43
N GLY A 129 -16.61 1.97 17.76
CA GLY A 129 -15.31 2.62 17.72
C GLY A 129 -14.91 2.92 16.28
N PHE A 130 -14.32 4.08 16.06
CA PHE A 130 -13.64 4.43 14.82
C PHE A 130 -12.20 4.83 15.13
N ASP A 131 -11.25 4.10 14.54
CA ASP A 131 -9.83 4.34 14.72
C ASP A 131 -9.14 4.61 13.40
N THR A 132 -8.08 5.41 13.46
CA THR A 132 -7.07 5.51 12.41
C THR A 132 -5.75 4.98 12.93
N ARG A 133 -4.99 4.30 12.08
CA ARG A 133 -3.70 3.70 12.45
C ARG A 133 -2.64 3.97 11.40
N VAL A 134 -1.46 4.35 11.88
CA VAL A 134 -0.21 4.32 11.13
C VAL A 134 0.63 3.17 11.68
N SER A 135 1.11 2.31 10.80
CA SER A 135 1.97 1.17 11.15
C SER A 135 3.27 1.20 10.33
N TYR A 136 4.29 0.52 10.85
CA TYR A 136 5.56 0.31 10.19
C TYR A 136 5.99 -1.15 10.33
N ASP A 137 6.33 -1.75 9.20
CA ASP A 137 6.85 -3.11 9.08
C ASP A 137 8.29 -3.20 9.60
N LEU A 138 8.49 -4.00 10.65
CA LEU A 138 9.79 -4.18 11.30
C LEU A 138 10.75 -5.03 10.47
N ASN A 139 10.28 -5.78 9.47
CA ASN A 139 11.14 -6.50 8.52
C ASN A 139 12.03 -5.56 7.70
N LYS A 140 11.63 -4.28 7.58
CA LYS A 140 12.48 -3.24 6.98
C LYS A 140 13.74 -2.94 7.79
N LEU A 141 13.77 -3.33 9.07
CA LEU A 141 14.89 -3.09 9.98
C LEU A 141 15.71 -4.35 10.24
N VAL A 142 15.04 -5.49 10.42
CA VAL A 142 15.69 -6.74 10.85
C VAL A 142 15.88 -7.76 9.71
N GLY A 143 15.41 -7.44 8.51
CA GLY A 143 15.35 -8.37 7.38
C GLY A 143 14.09 -9.22 7.39
N GLN A 144 13.89 -10.01 6.34
CA GLN A 144 12.65 -10.75 6.13
C GLN A 144 12.53 -11.96 7.06
N THR A 145 11.47 -12.01 7.88
CA THR A 145 11.23 -13.09 8.85
C THR A 145 10.33 -14.24 8.34
N GLY A 146 10.08 -14.29 7.02
CA GLY A 146 9.39 -15.41 6.36
C GLY A 146 7.87 -15.35 6.49
N PHE A 147 7.27 -16.26 7.27
CA PHE A 147 5.80 -16.36 7.44
C PHE A 147 5.24 -15.37 8.47
N PHE A 148 6.12 -14.77 9.27
CA PHE A 148 5.78 -13.81 10.30
C PHE A 148 6.22 -12.44 9.81
N ASP A 149 5.34 -11.44 9.88
CA ASP A 149 5.63 -10.06 9.47
C ASP A 149 5.36 -9.12 10.67
N PRO A 150 6.35 -8.95 11.57
CA PRO A 150 6.18 -8.09 12.74
C PRO A 150 6.04 -6.64 12.31
N TYR A 151 5.10 -5.94 12.94
CA TYR A 151 4.91 -4.51 12.75
C TYR A 151 4.64 -3.83 14.08
N VAL A 152 4.95 -2.53 14.13
CA VAL A 152 4.54 -1.64 15.22
C VAL A 152 3.62 -0.58 14.64
N GLY A 153 2.65 -0.10 15.42
CA GLY A 153 1.78 0.97 14.97
C GLY A 153 1.24 1.79 16.12
N VAL A 154 0.84 3.01 15.78
CA VAL A 154 0.18 3.96 16.66
C VAL A 154 -1.09 4.44 15.97
N GLY A 155 -2.09 4.78 16.76
CA GLY A 155 -3.38 5.19 16.23
C GLY A 155 -4.09 6.18 17.14
N ALA A 156 -5.12 6.80 16.59
CA ALA A 156 -6.04 7.66 17.29
C ALA A 156 -7.46 7.14 17.05
N GLY A 157 -8.24 7.09 18.14
CA GLY A 157 -9.58 6.51 18.17
C GLY A 157 -10.62 7.47 18.70
N TYR A 158 -11.86 7.27 18.26
CA TYR A 158 -13.06 7.90 18.81
C TYR A 158 -14.14 6.84 19.04
N THR A 159 -14.80 6.94 20.19
CA THR A 159 -15.75 5.96 20.73
C THR A 159 -16.88 6.68 21.44
#